data_AF-A0A4R4NIG2-F1
#
_entry.id   AF-A0A4R4NIG2-F1
#
_cell.length_a   1.000
_cell.length_b   1.000
_cell.length_c   1.000
_cell.angle_alpha   90.00
_cell.angle_beta   90.00
_cell.angle_gamma   90.00
#
_symmetry.space_group_name_H-M   'P 1'
#
loop_
_entity.id
_entity.type
_entity.pdbx_description
1 polymer ?
#
loop_
_entity_poly.entity_id
_entity_poly.type
_entity_poly.pdbx_seq_one_letter_code
_entity_poly.pdbx_strand_id
1 'polypeptide(L)'
;MGQVEMMLLRWLRSWDQPLTAAAGAHDHHGGMPETGVEQIRALRRSAGFERDLLDLLIEHQGDAVRMAAAEVSGGAAPAVKRWAAQVRASRTAQIGMMRDLLSG
;
A
#
# COMPACT_ATOMS: atom_id res chain seq x y z
N MET A 1 3.61 0.57 -18.14
CA MET A 1 3.69 -0.28 -16.94
C MET A 1 4.93 0.09 -16.15
N GLY A 2 4.80 0.25 -14.84
CA GLY A 2 5.90 0.69 -13.97
C GLY A 2 6.89 -0.44 -13.66
N GLN A 3 8.11 -0.11 -13.23
CA GLN A 3 9.14 -1.12 -12.92
C GLN A 3 8.72 -2.10 -11.80
N VAL A 4 7.99 -1.61 -10.79
CA VAL A 4 7.47 -2.41 -9.67
C VAL A 4 6.41 -3.42 -10.15
N GLU A 5 5.47 -2.96 -10.96
CA GLU A 5 4.43 -3.79 -11.58
C GLU A 5 5.06 -4.91 -12.42
N MET A 6 6.06 -4.58 -13.23
CA MET A 6 6.78 -5.57 -14.04
C MET A 6 7.54 -6.61 -13.20
N MET A 7 8.02 -6.25 -12.01
CA MET A 7 8.67 -7.18 -11.10
C MET A 7 7.66 -8.16 -10.48
N LEU A 8 6.56 -7.67 -9.92
CA LEU A 8 5.52 -8.50 -9.29
C LEU A 8 4.89 -9.48 -10.28
N LEU A 9 4.55 -9.00 -11.49
CA LEU A 9 3.98 -9.85 -12.55
C LEU A 9 4.97 -10.93 -13.03
N ARG A 10 6.29 -10.68 -12.93
CA ARG A 10 7.30 -11.70 -13.23
C ARG A 10 7.33 -12.80 -12.18
N TRP A 11 7.18 -12.47 -10.90
CA TRP A 11 7.09 -13.48 -9.85
C TRP A 11 5.85 -14.36 -10.00
N LEU A 12 4.67 -13.76 -10.18
CA LEU A 12 3.42 -14.52 -10.36
C LEU A 12 3.51 -15.49 -11.54
N ARG A 13 4.02 -15.04 -12.69
CA ARG A 13 4.25 -15.91 -13.85
C ARG A 13 5.23 -17.05 -13.55
N SER A 14 6.33 -16.77 -12.83
CA SER A 14 7.31 -17.81 -12.50
C SER A 14 6.77 -18.88 -11.54
N TRP A 15 5.73 -18.57 -10.78
CA TRP A 15 5.06 -19.49 -9.86
C TRP A 15 3.78 -20.11 -10.42
N ASP A 16 3.50 -19.86 -11.71
CA ASP A 16 2.25 -20.27 -12.37
C ASP A 16 0.99 -19.80 -11.62
N GLN A 17 1.04 -18.57 -11.09
CA GLN A 17 -0.06 -17.95 -10.36
C GLN A 17 -0.86 -16.97 -11.23
N PRO A 18 -2.18 -16.82 -10.97
CA PRO A 18 -2.99 -15.79 -11.62
C PRO A 18 -2.43 -14.38 -11.38
N LEU A 19 -2.60 -13.49 -12.37
CA LEU A 19 -2.18 -12.08 -12.26
C LEU A 19 -3.14 -11.21 -11.44
N THR A 20 -4.32 -11.73 -11.17
CA THR A 20 -5.36 -11.09 -10.37
C THR A 20 -5.76 -12.04 -9.25
N ALA A 21 -5.98 -11.51 -8.06
CA ALA A 21 -6.55 -12.27 -6.97
C ALA A 21 -7.98 -12.73 -7.30
N ALA A 22 -8.43 -13.83 -6.69
CA ALA A 22 -9.84 -14.22 -6.73
C ALA A 22 -10.72 -13.13 -6.09
N ALA A 23 -11.96 -13.02 -6.55
CA ALA A 23 -12.94 -12.15 -5.90
C ALA A 23 -13.08 -12.53 -4.41
N GLY A 24 -13.06 -11.53 -3.53
CA GLY A 24 -13.20 -11.73 -2.09
C GLY A 24 -11.98 -12.34 -1.39
N ALA A 25 -10.81 -12.43 -2.03
CA ALA A 25 -9.59 -13.03 -1.44
C ALA A 25 -9.17 -12.41 -0.09
N HIS A 26 -9.63 -11.19 0.21
CA HIS A 26 -9.32 -10.49 1.45
C HIS A 26 -10.52 -10.31 2.39
N ASP A 27 -11.70 -10.84 2.06
CA ASP A 27 -12.94 -10.63 2.84
C ASP A 27 -12.81 -11.15 4.26
N HIS A 28 -12.08 -12.26 4.46
CA HIS A 28 -11.84 -12.86 5.77
C HIS A 28 -10.98 -11.97 6.70
N HIS A 29 -10.35 -10.93 6.16
CA HIS A 29 -9.47 -10.02 6.89
C HIS A 29 -9.85 -8.54 6.70
N GLY A 30 -11.11 -8.26 6.35
CA GLY A 30 -11.65 -6.91 6.24
C GLY A 30 -11.57 -6.29 4.83
N GLY A 31 -11.34 -7.11 3.81
CA GLY A 31 -11.22 -6.67 2.42
C GLY A 31 -9.83 -6.13 2.08
N MET A 32 -9.67 -5.69 0.83
CA MET A 32 -8.44 -5.02 0.40
C MET A 32 -8.39 -3.62 1.01
N PRO A 33 -7.29 -3.26 1.71
CA PRO A 33 -7.08 -1.87 2.11
C PRO A 33 -6.94 -1.01 0.86
N GLU A 34 -7.95 -0.19 0.59
CA GLU A 34 -8.00 0.65 -0.61
C GLU A 34 -8.48 2.05 -0.25
N THR A 35 -7.84 3.04 -0.87
CA THR A 35 -8.36 4.41 -0.87
C THR A 35 -9.60 4.46 -1.74
N GLY A 36 -10.76 4.63 -1.11
CA GLY A 36 -12.05 4.62 -1.78
C GLY A 36 -12.24 5.79 -2.74
N VAL A 37 -12.98 5.55 -3.82
CA VAL A 37 -13.32 6.59 -4.82
C VAL A 37 -14.01 7.80 -4.17
N GLU A 38 -14.85 7.59 -3.16
CA GLU A 38 -15.50 8.68 -2.44
C GLU A 38 -14.52 9.54 -1.62
N GLN A 39 -13.48 8.94 -1.03
CA GLN A 39 -12.42 9.68 -0.34
C GLN A 39 -11.65 10.55 -1.36
N ILE A 40 -11.32 10.01 -2.53
CA ILE A 40 -10.68 10.76 -3.62
C ILE A 40 -11.58 11.90 -4.12
N ARG A 41 -12.89 11.65 -4.25
CA ARG A 41 -13.87 12.68 -4.64
C ARG A 41 -14.00 13.76 -3.58
N ALA A 42 -13.91 13.42 -2.30
CA ALA A 42 -13.96 14.37 -1.20
C ALA A 42 -12.81 15.37 -1.25
N LEU A 43 -11.59 14.92 -1.60
CA LEU A 43 -10.43 15.81 -1.77
C LEU A 43 -10.70 16.96 -2.73
N ARG A 44 -11.42 16.73 -3.85
CA ARG A 44 -11.74 17.79 -4.83
C ARG A 44 -12.60 18.91 -4.28
N ARG A 45 -13.32 18.66 -3.19
CA ARG A 45 -14.22 19.62 -2.53
C ARG A 45 -13.66 20.13 -1.21
N SER A 46 -12.44 19.72 -0.85
CA SER A 46 -11.83 20.10 0.42
C SER A 46 -11.47 21.59 0.42
N ALA A 47 -11.83 22.27 1.52
CA ALA A 47 -11.38 23.63 1.79
C ALA A 47 -9.95 23.68 2.37
N GLY A 48 -9.41 22.54 2.81
CA GLY A 48 -8.07 22.37 3.37
C GLY A 48 -7.35 21.22 2.66
N PHE A 49 -7.24 21.32 1.33
CA PHE A 49 -6.82 20.23 0.46
C PHE A 49 -5.51 19.58 0.89
N GLU A 50 -4.48 20.36 1.21
CA GLU A 50 -3.17 19.83 1.60
C GLU A 50 -3.26 18.98 2.87
N ARG A 51 -4.00 19.44 3.87
CA ARG A 51 -4.20 18.72 5.13
C ARG A 51 -4.96 17.41 4.89
N ASP A 52 -6.08 17.49 4.18
CA ASP A 52 -6.91 16.32 3.90
C ASP A 52 -6.19 15.30 2.99
N LEU A 53 -5.37 15.78 2.06
CA LEU A 53 -4.50 14.94 1.23
C LEU A 53 -3.45 14.23 2.09
N LEU A 54 -2.77 14.94 2.98
CA LEU A 54 -1.75 14.37 3.86
C LEU A 54 -2.37 13.35 4.82
N ASP A 55 -3.52 13.64 5.42
CA ASP A 55 -4.26 12.70 6.26
C ASP A 55 -4.60 11.42 5.48
N LEU A 56 -5.15 11.55 4.26
CA LEU A 56 -5.47 10.40 3.40
C LEU A 56 -4.22 9.59 3.00
N LEU A 57 -3.12 10.27 2.65
CA LEU A 57 -1.89 9.61 2.27
C LEU A 57 -1.23 8.91 3.45
N ILE A 58 -1.30 9.46 4.67
CA ILE A 58 -0.81 8.82 5.90
C ILE A 58 -1.55 7.50 6.13
N GLU A 59 -2.88 7.49 6.02
CA GLU A 59 -3.69 6.28 6.13
C GLU A 59 -3.29 5.25 5.06
N HIS A 60 -3.22 5.68 3.80
CA HIS A 60 -2.83 4.82 2.68
C HIS A 60 -1.43 4.19 2.87
N GLN A 61 -0.44 4.97 3.32
CA GLN A 61 0.89 4.41 3.61
C GLN A 61 0.85 3.47 4.81
N GLY A 62 0.01 3.73 5.81
CA GLY A 62 -0.20 2.85 6.97
C GLY A 62 -0.69 1.47 6.55
N ASP A 63 -1.62 1.42 5.61
CA ASP A 63 -2.13 0.17 5.04
C ASP A 63 -1.03 -0.62 4.32
N ALA A 64 -0.24 0.06 3.48
CA ALA A 64 0.92 -0.53 2.83
C ALA A 64 1.97 -1.06 3.83
N VAL A 65 2.19 -0.34 4.95
CA VAL A 65 3.06 -0.80 6.05
C VAL A 65 2.52 -2.10 6.65
N ARG A 66 1.23 -2.20 6.95
CA ARG A 66 0.60 -3.40 7.52
C ARG A 66 0.73 -4.61 6.58
N MET A 67 0.41 -4.44 5.30
CA MET A 67 0.54 -5.51 4.30
C MET A 67 1.99 -5.96 4.14
N ALA A 68 2.92 -5.01 4.05
CA ALA A 68 4.34 -5.32 3.95
C ALA A 68 4.86 -6.06 5.21
N ALA A 69 4.37 -5.70 6.41
CA ALA A 69 4.71 -6.42 7.63
C ALA A 69 4.21 -7.87 7.62
N ALA A 70 2.98 -8.10 7.15
CA ALA A 70 2.41 -9.45 7.02
C ALA A 70 3.23 -10.32 6.05
N GLU A 71 3.67 -9.78 4.92
CA GLU A 71 4.53 -10.50 3.99
C GLU A 71 5.94 -10.76 4.58
N VAL A 72 6.51 -9.80 5.31
CA VAL A 72 7.80 -10.02 5.99
C VAL A 72 7.72 -11.14 7.03
N SER A 73 6.61 -11.26 7.77
CA SER A 73 6.47 -12.30 8.79
C SER A 73 6.08 -13.65 8.18
N GLY A 74 5.01 -13.68 7.38
CA GLY A 74 4.36 -14.90 6.88
C GLY A 74 4.73 -15.32 5.46
N GLY A 75 5.42 -14.47 4.69
CA GLY A 75 5.75 -14.76 3.30
C GLY A 75 6.73 -15.94 3.14
N ALA A 76 6.54 -16.70 2.06
CA ALA A 76 7.36 -17.88 1.75
C ALA A 76 8.60 -17.56 0.90
N ALA A 77 8.50 -16.59 -0.01
CA ALA A 77 9.55 -16.31 -0.99
C ALA A 77 10.57 -15.27 -0.45
N PRO A 78 11.86 -15.64 -0.24
CA PRO A 78 12.83 -14.73 0.38
C PRO A 78 13.04 -13.40 -0.36
N ALA A 79 12.93 -13.40 -1.69
CA ALA A 79 13.02 -12.19 -2.50
C ALA A 79 11.85 -11.22 -2.24
N VAL A 80 10.64 -11.76 -2.06
CA VAL A 80 9.43 -10.98 -1.77
C VAL A 80 9.50 -10.40 -0.38
N LYS A 81 9.93 -11.19 0.63
CA LYS A 81 10.12 -10.70 2.00
C LYS A 81 11.11 -9.53 2.06
N ARG A 82 12.23 -9.62 1.31
CA ARG A 82 13.21 -8.53 1.22
C ARG A 82 12.61 -7.27 0.59
N TRP A 83 11.84 -7.43 -0.48
CA TRP A 83 11.15 -6.31 -1.11
C TRP A 83 10.11 -5.70 -0.17
N ALA A 84 9.29 -6.52 0.50
CA ALA A 84 8.32 -6.07 1.49
C ALA A 84 8.98 -5.30 2.65
N ALA A 85 10.16 -5.73 3.12
CA ALA A 85 10.92 -4.98 4.11
C ALA A 85 11.32 -3.57 3.61
N GLN A 86 11.70 -3.43 2.34
CA GLN A 86 12.00 -2.12 1.73
C GLN A 86 10.74 -1.25 1.59
N VAL A 87 9.61 -1.84 1.19
CA VAL A 87 8.32 -1.16 1.15
C VAL A 87 7.97 -0.64 2.54
N ARG A 88 8.02 -1.49 3.57
CA ARG A 88 7.73 -1.11 4.96
C ARG A 88 8.59 0.07 5.43
N ALA A 89 9.91 0.01 5.18
CA ALA A 89 10.83 1.08 5.55
C ALA A 89 10.49 2.40 4.84
N SER A 90 10.31 2.37 3.51
CA SER A 90 10.00 3.57 2.73
C SER A 90 8.67 4.20 3.12
N ARG A 91 7.63 3.41 3.36
CA ARG A 91 6.30 3.91 3.75
C ARG A 91 6.29 4.50 5.15
N THR A 92 7.01 3.88 6.08
CA THR A 92 7.20 4.43 7.43
C THR A 92 7.89 5.79 7.37
N ALA A 93 8.94 5.94 6.55
CA ALA A 93 9.63 7.21 6.37
C ALA A 93 8.72 8.28 5.74
N GLN A 94 7.90 7.91 4.75
CA GLN A 94 6.91 8.81 4.14
C GLN A 94 5.86 9.29 5.14
N ILE A 95 5.37 8.41 6.02
CA ILE A 95 4.46 8.80 7.11
C ILE A 95 5.12 9.84 8.02
N GLY A 96 6.39 9.65 8.39
CA GLY A 96 7.15 10.61 9.18
C GLY A 96 7.18 11.99 8.52
N MET A 97 7.62 12.05 7.25
CA MET A 97 7.69 13.30 6.49
C MET A 97 6.32 14.01 6.40
N MET A 98 5.23 13.27 6.17
CA MET A 98 3.89 13.87 6.08
C MET A 98 3.37 14.38 7.43
N ARG A 99 3.72 13.70 8.54
CA ARG A 99 3.38 14.18 9.89
C ARG A 99 4.14 15.44 10.26
N ASP A 100 5.40 15.55 9.84
CA ASP A 100 6.19 16.76 10.01
C ASP A 100 5.55 17.93 9.23
N LEU A 101 5.09 17.69 8.00
CA LEU A 101 4.36 18.69 7.19
C LEU A 101 3.04 19.13 7.82
N LEU A 102 2.35 18.27 8.58
CA LEU A 102 1.11 18.61 9.28
C LEU A 102 1.33 19.39 10.58
N SER A 103 2.53 19.32 11.15
CA SER A 103 2.87 19.92 12.44
C SER A 103 3.54 21.29 12.33
N GLY A 104 3.94 21.69 11.12
CA GLY A 104 4.53 23.00 10.80
C GLY A 104 3.50 23.99 10.27
#